data_AF-A0A099L3T0-F1
#
_entry.id   AF-A0A099L3T0-F1
#
_cell.length_a   1.000
_cell.length_b   1.000
_cell.length_c   1.000
_cell.angle_alpha   90.00
_cell.angle_beta   90.00
_cell.angle_gamma   90.00
#
_symmetry.space_group_name_H-M   'P 1'
#
loop_
_entity.id
_entity.type
_entity.pdbx_description
1 polymer ?
#
loop_
_entity_poly.entity_id
_entity_poly.type
_entity_poly.pdbx_seq_one_letter_code
_entity_poly.pdbx_strand_id
1 'polypeptide(L)'
;MRVSLKTVLTLTTLFFISACGADDAADSMWRKLPLNNTVLLTLPHGKVVIELAPQFSPKNTAQFSKLTQQGFYDGTKFYRVIDGFVAQAGPKDGSKKDLSVPILAMEADFKVAKDWAYTPVQQQGLFAQQTGFKDGFAIAYQQGKSPNSGKAWLTHCPGTIAMARNNAADSASSHFYIVIGQAPRYLDRIMTIYGRVVHGMQHVQAIQRTAVIEGEYAVDHRDFTEIVSMQLMSDVAKAEQIHIEVENTESKAFAERLVKRRNRDSAFFYNKPPPVLDVCQIPIRSRIVK
;
A
#
# COMPACT_ATOMS: atom_id res chain seq x y z
N MET A 1 46.21 -74.20 19.14
CA MET A 1 44.87 -73.95 18.57
C MET A 1 44.65 -72.45 18.48
N ARG A 2 44.39 -71.93 17.28
CA ARG A 2 44.05 -70.53 16.98
C ARG A 2 42.74 -70.14 17.69
N VAL A 3 42.59 -68.90 18.13
CA VAL A 3 41.60 -67.93 17.60
C VAL A 3 42.02 -66.51 18.02
N SER A 4 42.04 -65.63 17.01
CA SER A 4 42.27 -64.19 17.04
C SER A 4 40.93 -63.47 17.26
N LEU A 5 40.89 -62.41 18.07
CA LEU A 5 39.75 -61.48 18.09
C LEU A 5 40.25 -60.05 17.84
N LYS A 6 39.77 -59.50 16.73
CA LYS A 6 40.14 -58.21 16.15
C LYS A 6 39.45 -57.06 16.89
N THR A 7 40.21 -56.03 17.20
CA THR A 7 39.76 -54.70 17.63
C THR A 7 38.96 -54.02 16.51
N VAL A 8 37.70 -53.68 16.76
CA VAL A 8 36.89 -52.83 15.87
C VAL A 8 36.89 -51.42 16.45
N LEU A 9 37.56 -50.50 15.75
CA LEU A 9 37.62 -49.08 16.06
C LEU A 9 36.51 -48.38 15.25
N THR A 10 35.42 -48.00 15.90
CA THR A 10 34.33 -47.23 15.27
C THR A 10 34.71 -45.76 15.20
N LEU A 11 35.03 -45.30 13.99
CA LEU A 11 35.33 -43.90 13.68
C LEU A 11 34.00 -43.13 13.50
N THR A 12 33.53 -42.43 14.53
CA THR A 12 32.37 -41.53 14.44
C THR A 12 32.78 -40.22 13.77
N THR A 13 32.47 -40.09 12.48
CA THR A 13 32.57 -38.84 11.72
C THR A 13 31.46 -37.88 12.17
N LEU A 14 31.83 -36.82 12.91
CA LEU A 14 30.93 -35.71 13.22
C LEU A 14 30.68 -34.90 11.94
N PHE A 15 29.50 -35.06 11.34
CA PHE A 15 28.99 -34.14 10.32
C PHE A 15 28.60 -32.82 11.01
N PHE A 16 29.42 -31.79 10.86
CA PHE A 16 29.00 -30.41 11.10
C PHE A 16 28.02 -30.01 10.00
N ILE A 17 26.72 -30.17 10.27
CA ILE A 17 25.66 -29.56 9.46
C ILE A 17 25.76 -28.05 9.72
N SER A 18 26.29 -27.33 8.74
CA SER A 18 26.19 -25.87 8.70
C SER A 18 24.71 -25.52 8.55
N ALA A 19 24.07 -25.15 9.66
CA ALA A 19 22.73 -24.61 9.66
C ALA A 19 22.79 -23.24 8.96
N CYS A 20 22.49 -23.23 7.66
CA CYS A 20 22.07 -22.02 6.98
C CYS A 20 20.84 -21.50 7.72
N GLY A 21 20.98 -20.35 8.37
CA GLY A 21 19.90 -19.64 9.04
C GLY A 21 18.79 -19.30 8.04
N ALA A 22 17.77 -20.15 8.00
CA ALA A 22 16.42 -19.78 7.62
C ALA A 22 15.67 -19.39 8.90
N ASP A 23 16.14 -18.34 9.58
CA ASP A 23 15.42 -17.75 10.70
C ASP A 23 14.21 -16.98 10.14
N ASP A 24 13.01 -17.51 10.41
CA ASP A 24 11.80 -16.77 10.81
C ASP A 24 11.48 -15.42 10.12
N ALA A 25 11.63 -15.32 8.80
CA ALA A 25 11.15 -14.13 8.08
C ALA A 25 9.63 -13.88 8.27
N ALA A 26 8.85 -14.93 8.58
CA ALA A 26 7.42 -14.84 8.86
C ALA A 26 7.07 -14.38 10.30
N ASP A 27 8.00 -14.46 11.26
CA ASP A 27 7.76 -14.05 12.65
C ASP A 27 8.23 -12.61 12.96
N SER A 28 8.97 -11.97 12.04
CA SER A 28 9.31 -10.56 12.19
C SER A 28 8.05 -9.69 12.21
N MET A 29 7.83 -8.97 13.31
CA MET A 29 6.70 -8.04 13.46
C MET A 29 6.73 -6.85 12.47
N TRP A 30 7.89 -6.57 11.87
CA TRP A 30 8.12 -5.39 11.04
C TRP A 30 8.76 -5.79 9.71
N ARG A 31 8.33 -5.13 8.64
CA ARG A 31 8.88 -5.25 7.29
C ARG A 31 9.49 -3.91 6.89
N LYS A 32 10.79 -3.92 6.57
CA LYS A 32 11.49 -2.74 6.05
C LYS A 32 11.02 -2.40 4.64
N LEU A 33 10.76 -1.11 4.39
CA LEU A 33 10.40 -0.67 3.05
C LEU A 33 11.66 -0.52 2.17
N PRO A 34 11.65 -1.08 0.96
CA PRO A 34 12.77 -0.92 0.04
C PRO A 34 12.73 0.49 -0.57
N LEU A 35 13.90 1.14 -0.65
CA LEU A 35 14.00 2.56 -1.04
C LEU A 35 13.53 2.82 -2.48
N ASN A 36 13.67 1.83 -3.38
CA ASN A 36 13.22 1.91 -4.77
C ASN A 36 11.70 1.80 -4.95
N ASN A 37 10.98 1.33 -3.94
CA ASN A 37 9.51 1.30 -3.92
C ASN A 37 8.95 2.26 -2.85
N THR A 38 9.74 3.24 -2.45
CA THR A 38 9.33 4.26 -1.48
C THR A 38 9.49 5.62 -2.13
N VAL A 39 8.48 6.47 -2.03
CA VAL A 39 8.49 7.84 -2.58
C VAL A 39 8.42 8.84 -1.44
N LEU A 40 9.29 9.84 -1.49
CA LEU A 40 9.21 11.04 -0.69
C LEU A 40 8.47 12.12 -1.49
N LEU A 41 7.28 12.48 -1.02
CA LEU A 41 6.51 13.62 -1.52
C LEU A 41 6.70 14.79 -0.55
N THR A 42 7.24 15.90 -1.03
CA THR A 42 7.38 17.13 -0.25
C THR A 42 6.24 18.08 -0.60
N LEU A 43 5.47 18.46 0.40
CA LEU A 43 4.39 19.45 0.32
C LEU A 43 4.80 20.70 1.13
N PRO A 44 4.19 21.87 0.89
CA PRO A 44 4.54 23.11 1.62
C PRO A 44 4.43 22.98 3.13
N HIS A 45 3.53 22.12 3.60
CA HIS A 45 3.26 21.88 5.02
C HIS A 45 3.94 20.62 5.58
N GLY A 46 4.74 19.87 4.80
CA GLY A 46 5.53 18.75 5.33
C GLY A 46 5.82 17.61 4.35
N LYS A 47 6.56 16.61 4.85
CA LYS A 47 7.02 15.44 4.09
C LYS A 47 6.05 14.25 4.24
N VAL A 48 5.72 13.61 3.13
CA VAL A 48 4.85 12.44 3.03
C VAL A 48 5.67 11.29 2.47
N VAL A 49 5.57 10.11 3.08
CA VAL A 49 6.21 8.89 2.57
C VAL A 49 5.15 7.95 2.03
N ILE A 50 5.36 7.49 0.81
CA ILE A 50 4.46 6.60 0.06
C ILE A 50 5.18 5.28 -0.18
N GLU A 51 4.52 4.16 0.15
CA GLU A 51 4.93 2.82 -0.26
C GLU A 51 4.24 2.46 -1.57
N LEU A 52 5.01 2.09 -2.60
CA LEU A 52 4.51 1.60 -3.88
C LEU A 52 4.28 0.08 -3.84
N ALA A 53 3.40 -0.40 -4.71
CA ALA A 53 2.89 -1.76 -4.67
C ALA A 53 3.12 -2.54 -6.00
N PRO A 54 4.39 -2.72 -6.42
CA PRO A 54 4.71 -3.35 -7.71
C PRO A 54 4.24 -4.80 -7.81
N GLN A 55 4.03 -5.48 -6.68
CA GLN A 55 3.50 -6.84 -6.64
C GLN A 55 2.01 -6.94 -7.03
N PHE A 56 1.27 -5.82 -7.01
CA PHE A 56 -0.15 -5.79 -7.37
C PHE A 56 -0.41 -5.01 -8.66
N SER A 57 0.31 -3.91 -8.89
CA SER A 57 0.15 -3.06 -10.08
C SER A 57 1.52 -2.69 -10.67
N PRO A 58 2.24 -3.66 -11.25
CA PRO A 58 3.62 -3.50 -11.70
C PRO A 58 3.80 -2.42 -12.78
N LYS A 59 2.89 -2.33 -13.75
CA LYS A 59 3.03 -1.37 -14.85
C LYS A 59 2.84 0.07 -14.37
N ASN A 60 1.80 0.29 -13.55
CA ASN A 60 1.50 1.62 -13.00
C ASN A 60 2.57 2.05 -12.00
N THR A 61 3.07 1.12 -11.18
CA THR A 61 4.19 1.38 -10.28
C THR A 61 5.45 1.77 -11.06
N ALA A 62 5.81 1.02 -12.11
CA ALA A 62 6.98 1.31 -12.92
C ALA A 62 6.91 2.67 -13.62
N GLN A 63 5.74 3.02 -14.18
CA GLN A 63 5.53 4.33 -14.80
C GLN A 63 5.61 5.46 -13.78
N PHE A 64 4.93 5.33 -12.63
CA PHE A 64 4.97 6.33 -11.57
C PHE A 64 6.39 6.55 -11.03
N SER A 65 7.13 5.47 -10.77
CA SER A 65 8.53 5.53 -10.35
C SER A 65 9.38 6.25 -11.40
N LYS A 66 9.26 5.89 -12.68
CA LYS A 66 10.02 6.54 -13.76
C LYS A 66 9.73 8.04 -13.86
N LEU A 67 8.47 8.44 -13.78
CA LEU A 67 8.07 9.85 -13.82
C LEU A 67 8.60 10.62 -12.61
N THR A 68 8.54 10.00 -11.43
CA THR A 68 9.10 10.56 -10.19
C THR A 68 10.62 10.79 -10.33
N GLN A 69 11.37 9.82 -10.84
CA GLN A 69 12.82 9.94 -11.09
C GLN A 69 13.17 11.07 -12.07
N GLN A 70 12.25 11.40 -12.98
CA GLN A 70 12.42 12.46 -13.97
C GLN A 70 12.03 13.85 -13.43
N GLY A 71 11.64 13.98 -12.15
CA GLY A 71 11.10 15.22 -11.60
C GLY A 71 9.76 15.62 -12.25
N PHE A 72 9.03 14.66 -12.84
CA PHE A 72 7.83 14.95 -13.60
C PHE A 72 6.73 15.57 -12.74
N TYR A 73 6.65 15.23 -11.46
CA TYR A 73 5.60 15.75 -10.59
C TYR A 73 5.96 17.08 -9.92
N ASP A 74 7.21 17.52 -10.00
CA ASP A 74 7.67 18.75 -9.38
C ASP A 74 6.95 19.96 -10.00
N GLY A 75 6.46 20.83 -9.13
CA GLY A 75 5.67 22.02 -9.47
C GLY A 75 4.25 21.74 -10.00
N THR A 76 3.84 20.47 -10.10
CA THR A 76 2.44 20.14 -10.40
C THR A 76 1.57 20.37 -9.16
N LYS A 77 0.24 20.47 -9.35
CA LYS A 77 -0.67 20.86 -8.27
C LYS A 77 -1.73 19.80 -8.00
N PHE A 78 -2.20 19.77 -6.76
CA PHE A 78 -3.45 19.10 -6.40
C PHE A 78 -4.63 19.96 -6.88
N TYR A 79 -5.00 19.77 -8.14
CA TYR A 79 -5.98 20.62 -8.82
C TYR A 79 -7.43 20.25 -8.53
N ARG A 80 -7.70 19.01 -8.09
CA ARG A 80 -9.04 18.54 -7.75
C ARG A 80 -9.03 17.86 -6.38
N VAL A 81 -9.51 18.56 -5.36
CA VAL A 81 -9.48 18.10 -3.97
C VAL A 81 -10.88 18.23 -3.40
N ILE A 82 -11.48 17.07 -3.10
CA ILE A 82 -12.85 16.95 -2.58
C ILE A 82 -12.74 16.43 -1.15
N ASP A 83 -13.22 17.23 -0.20
CA ASP A 83 -13.20 16.83 1.20
C ASP A 83 -13.96 15.52 1.42
N GLY A 84 -13.43 14.65 2.28
CA GLY A 84 -14.03 13.34 2.53
C GLY A 84 -13.86 12.31 1.39
N PHE A 85 -13.22 12.66 0.28
CA PHE A 85 -13.05 11.79 -0.89
C PHE A 85 -11.58 11.66 -1.30
N VAL A 86 -11.11 12.44 -2.28
CA VAL A 86 -9.75 12.32 -2.85
C VAL A 86 -9.08 13.67 -3.07
N ALA A 87 -7.75 13.68 -2.96
CA ALA A 87 -6.87 14.75 -3.42
C ALA A 87 -6.17 14.29 -4.70
N GLN A 88 -6.53 14.88 -5.84
CA GLN A 88 -6.06 14.51 -7.18
C GLN A 88 -5.06 15.53 -7.71
N ALA A 89 -3.94 15.03 -8.24
CA ALA A 89 -2.82 15.79 -8.77
C ALA A 89 -2.32 15.24 -10.11
N GLY A 90 -1.52 16.06 -10.79
CA GLY A 90 -0.97 15.75 -12.10
C GLY A 90 -0.64 17.02 -12.88
N PRO A 91 -0.11 16.88 -14.11
CA PRO A 91 0.10 18.01 -15.00
C PRO A 91 -1.24 18.67 -15.36
N LYS A 92 -1.18 19.85 -16.01
CA LYS A 92 -2.39 20.45 -16.60
C LYS A 92 -2.90 19.53 -17.71
N ASP A 93 -4.19 19.18 -17.66
CA ASP A 93 -4.86 18.35 -18.66
C ASP A 93 -4.66 18.92 -20.09
N GLY A 94 -4.31 18.03 -21.02
CA GLY A 94 -4.05 18.38 -22.42
C GLY A 94 -2.76 19.18 -22.67
N SER A 95 -1.94 19.43 -21.65
CA SER A 95 -0.64 20.08 -21.83
C SER A 95 0.36 19.16 -22.53
N LYS A 96 1.45 19.73 -23.09
CA LYS A 96 2.56 18.93 -23.64
C LYS A 96 3.13 17.94 -22.61
N LYS A 97 3.14 18.32 -21.33
CA LYS A 97 3.63 17.48 -20.23
C LYS A 97 2.70 16.29 -20.00
N ASP A 98 1.39 16.52 -19.97
CA ASP A 98 0.38 15.46 -19.88
C ASP A 98 0.44 14.49 -21.07
N LEU A 99 0.39 15.03 -22.29
CA LEU A 99 0.42 14.25 -23.54
C LEU A 99 1.75 13.51 -23.79
N SER A 100 2.80 13.78 -23.01
CA SER A 100 4.09 13.12 -23.16
C SER A 100 4.14 11.72 -22.52
N VAL A 101 3.15 11.38 -21.69
CA VAL A 101 3.12 10.12 -20.94
C VAL A 101 2.17 9.13 -21.61
N PRO A 102 2.63 7.91 -21.93
CA PRO A 102 1.75 6.91 -22.53
C PRO A 102 0.64 6.48 -21.56
N ILE A 103 -0.52 6.17 -22.14
CA ILE A 103 -1.62 5.54 -21.41
C ILE A 103 -1.27 4.09 -21.04
N LEU A 104 -1.83 3.60 -19.94
CA LEU A 104 -1.67 2.25 -19.44
C LEU A 104 -3.00 1.50 -19.41
N ALA A 105 -2.91 0.20 -19.67
CA ALA A 105 -3.98 -0.72 -19.36
C ALA A 105 -4.23 -0.77 -17.84
N MET A 106 -5.50 -0.89 -17.46
CA MET A 106 -5.92 -0.90 -16.07
C MET A 106 -5.46 -2.19 -15.36
N GLU A 107 -4.92 -2.06 -14.14
CA GLU A 107 -4.49 -3.17 -13.27
C GLU A 107 -5.42 -3.27 -12.05
N ALA A 108 -6.73 -3.43 -12.29
CA ALA A 108 -7.75 -3.28 -11.26
C ALA A 108 -7.99 -4.53 -10.39
N ASP A 109 -7.72 -5.73 -10.92
CA ASP A 109 -7.72 -6.99 -10.19
C ASP A 109 -6.64 -7.94 -10.70
N PHE A 110 -6.22 -8.87 -9.85
CA PHE A 110 -5.23 -9.88 -10.17
C PHE A 110 -5.73 -11.28 -9.80
N LYS A 111 -5.29 -12.27 -10.60
CA LYS A 111 -5.56 -13.68 -10.30
C LYS A 111 -4.65 -14.12 -9.17
N VAL A 112 -5.17 -14.98 -8.30
CA VAL A 112 -4.39 -15.53 -7.19
C VAL A 112 -4.35 -17.05 -7.27
N ALA A 113 -3.20 -17.61 -6.86
CA ALA A 113 -2.97 -19.04 -6.84
C ALA A 113 -3.84 -19.75 -5.79
N LYS A 114 -3.89 -21.09 -5.86
CA LYS A 114 -4.67 -21.94 -4.94
C LYS A 114 -4.26 -21.74 -3.47
N ASP A 115 -2.97 -21.62 -3.25
CA ASP A 115 -2.28 -21.52 -1.97
C ASP A 115 -1.99 -20.06 -1.58
N TRP A 116 -2.62 -19.09 -2.26
CA TRP A 116 -2.43 -17.69 -1.95
C TRP A 116 -2.94 -17.37 -0.55
N ALA A 117 -2.00 -17.04 0.33
CA ALA A 117 -2.26 -16.70 1.72
C ALA A 117 -2.27 -15.18 1.92
N TYR A 118 -3.28 -14.72 2.66
CA TYR A 118 -3.45 -13.37 3.16
C TYR A 118 -4.06 -13.42 4.56
N THR A 119 -3.92 -12.36 5.34
CA THR A 119 -4.48 -12.31 6.70
C THR A 119 -5.93 -11.82 6.66
N PRO A 120 -6.92 -12.66 6.98
CA PRO A 120 -8.33 -12.30 6.83
C PRO A 120 -8.80 -11.31 7.92
N VAL A 121 -9.67 -10.39 7.52
CA VAL A 121 -10.27 -9.38 8.41
C VAL A 121 -11.78 -9.57 8.52
N GLN A 122 -12.46 -9.58 7.38
CA GLN A 122 -13.91 -9.63 7.27
C GLN A 122 -14.35 -10.72 6.31
N GLN A 123 -15.44 -11.39 6.66
CA GLN A 123 -16.21 -12.27 5.81
C GLN A 123 -17.56 -11.60 5.56
N GLN A 124 -18.11 -11.73 4.36
CA GLN A 124 -19.37 -11.11 3.94
C GLN A 124 -19.39 -9.58 4.12
N GLY A 125 -18.39 -8.89 3.58
CA GLY A 125 -18.32 -7.43 3.60
C GLY A 125 -19.32 -6.77 2.65
N LEU A 126 -19.63 -5.49 2.90
CA LEU A 126 -20.59 -4.70 2.11
C LEU A 126 -20.21 -4.59 0.62
N PHE A 127 -18.90 -4.54 0.33
CA PHE A 127 -18.36 -4.34 -1.02
C PHE A 127 -17.65 -5.58 -1.59
N ALA A 128 -17.35 -6.57 -0.75
CA ALA A 128 -16.58 -7.74 -1.14
C ALA A 128 -16.89 -8.93 -0.22
N GLN A 129 -16.87 -10.14 -0.79
CA GLN A 129 -17.10 -11.37 -0.04
C GLN A 129 -16.10 -11.57 1.10
N GLN A 130 -14.82 -11.28 0.85
CA GLN A 130 -13.77 -11.38 1.84
C GLN A 130 -12.85 -10.16 1.74
N THR A 131 -12.35 -9.70 2.88
CA THR A 131 -11.30 -8.68 2.94
C THR A 131 -10.21 -9.09 3.91
N GLY A 132 -9.02 -8.54 3.73
CA GLY A 132 -7.86 -8.85 4.54
C GLY A 132 -6.66 -8.00 4.20
N PHE A 133 -5.48 -8.47 4.61
CA PHE A 133 -4.22 -7.82 4.31
C PHE A 133 -3.23 -8.77 3.64
N LYS A 134 -2.49 -8.23 2.67
CA LYS A 134 -1.35 -8.88 2.03
C LYS A 134 -0.20 -7.88 1.90
N ASP A 135 0.97 -8.23 2.42
CA ASP A 135 2.18 -7.41 2.40
C ASP A 135 1.92 -5.97 2.88
N GLY A 136 1.11 -5.78 3.92
CA GLY A 136 0.74 -4.45 4.43
C GLY A 136 -0.42 -3.77 3.68
N PHE A 137 -0.87 -4.26 2.53
CA PHE A 137 -1.94 -3.65 1.75
C PHE A 137 -3.30 -4.26 2.04
N ALA A 138 -4.32 -3.42 2.14
CA ALA A 138 -5.70 -3.86 2.31
C ALA A 138 -6.23 -4.43 1.00
N ILE A 139 -6.64 -5.69 1.02
CA ILE A 139 -7.15 -6.41 -0.14
C ILE A 139 -8.60 -6.84 0.07
N ALA A 140 -9.28 -7.02 -1.05
CA ALA A 140 -10.51 -7.76 -1.14
C ALA A 140 -10.29 -8.99 -2.02
N TYR A 141 -11.06 -10.03 -1.73
CA TYR A 141 -10.94 -11.32 -2.40
C TYR A 141 -12.33 -11.86 -2.75
N GLN A 142 -12.39 -12.48 -3.93
CA GLN A 142 -13.55 -13.21 -4.41
C GLN A 142 -13.10 -14.60 -4.89
N GLN A 143 -13.72 -15.63 -4.34
CA GLN A 143 -13.54 -17.00 -4.80
C GLN A 143 -14.13 -17.14 -6.21
N GLY A 144 -13.39 -17.79 -7.11
CA GLY A 144 -13.89 -18.10 -8.44
C GLY A 144 -14.81 -19.33 -8.47
N LYS A 145 -15.49 -19.53 -9.60
CA LYS A 145 -16.42 -20.66 -9.81
C LYS A 145 -15.73 -22.02 -9.97
N SER A 146 -14.43 -22.02 -10.25
CA SER A 146 -13.62 -23.23 -10.40
C SER A 146 -12.62 -23.31 -9.24
N PRO A 147 -12.17 -24.52 -8.87
CA PRO A 147 -11.00 -24.65 -8.02
C PRO A 147 -9.86 -23.80 -8.60
N ASN A 148 -9.25 -22.96 -7.76
CA ASN A 148 -8.09 -22.12 -8.10
C ASN A 148 -8.37 -20.92 -9.04
N SER A 149 -9.62 -20.45 -9.16
CA SER A 149 -9.94 -19.24 -9.96
C SER A 149 -10.25 -17.99 -9.12
N GLY A 150 -9.64 -17.86 -7.95
CA GLY A 150 -9.78 -16.69 -7.09
C GLY A 150 -9.25 -15.41 -7.75
N LYS A 151 -9.90 -14.29 -7.43
CA LYS A 151 -9.46 -12.94 -7.79
C LYS A 151 -9.29 -12.10 -6.54
N ALA A 152 -8.29 -11.24 -6.53
CA ALA A 152 -8.09 -10.25 -5.50
C ALA A 152 -7.82 -8.87 -6.10
N TRP A 153 -8.05 -7.84 -5.30
CA TRP A 153 -7.78 -6.45 -5.67
C TRP A 153 -7.43 -5.65 -4.42
N LEU A 154 -6.69 -4.55 -4.61
CA LEU A 154 -6.48 -3.57 -3.56
C LEU A 154 -7.78 -2.79 -3.31
N THR A 155 -7.99 -2.37 -2.07
CA THR A 155 -9.20 -1.65 -1.66
C THR A 155 -8.90 -0.16 -1.49
N HIS A 156 -9.82 0.72 -1.88
CA HIS A 156 -9.67 2.18 -1.74
C HIS A 156 -9.83 2.63 -0.27
N CYS A 157 -8.95 2.17 0.61
CA CYS A 157 -8.91 2.63 1.99
C CYS A 157 -8.28 4.04 2.10
N PRO A 158 -8.47 4.76 3.21
CA PRO A 158 -7.83 6.05 3.42
C PRO A 158 -6.31 5.96 3.26
N GLY A 159 -5.73 6.92 2.54
CA GLY A 159 -4.30 6.98 2.24
C GLY A 159 -3.84 6.13 1.06
N THR A 160 -4.70 5.35 0.38
CA THR A 160 -4.30 4.68 -0.87
C THR A 160 -4.08 5.66 -1.99
N ILE A 161 -3.13 5.34 -2.87
CA ILE A 161 -2.81 6.07 -4.09
C ILE A 161 -3.25 5.24 -5.29
N ALA A 162 -3.96 5.89 -6.21
CA ALA A 162 -4.45 5.28 -7.43
C ALA A 162 -4.32 6.22 -8.63
N MET A 163 -4.28 5.64 -9.83
CA MET A 163 -4.25 6.43 -11.05
C MET A 163 -5.63 7.01 -11.33
N ALA A 164 -5.66 8.30 -11.69
CA ALA A 164 -6.83 8.88 -12.33
C ALA A 164 -6.88 8.42 -13.80
N ARG A 165 -8.09 8.38 -14.36
CA ARG A 165 -8.33 8.03 -15.76
C ARG A 165 -9.53 8.78 -16.31
N ASN A 166 -9.65 8.79 -17.63
CA ASN A 166 -10.86 9.20 -18.33
C ASN A 166 -11.89 8.07 -18.32
N ASN A 167 -12.99 8.24 -19.07
CA ASN A 167 -14.09 7.28 -19.11
C ASN A 167 -13.66 5.87 -19.57
N ALA A 168 -12.76 5.78 -20.55
CA ALA A 168 -12.21 4.51 -20.99
C ALA A 168 -11.36 3.86 -19.89
N ALA A 169 -11.49 2.53 -19.70
CA ALA A 169 -10.77 1.81 -18.66
C ALA A 169 -9.24 1.97 -18.78
N ASP A 170 -8.72 1.80 -20.00
CA ASP A 170 -7.29 1.86 -20.32
C ASP A 170 -6.87 3.27 -20.76
N SER A 171 -7.13 4.26 -19.91
CA SER A 171 -6.82 5.68 -20.22
C SER A 171 -6.02 6.40 -19.14
N ALA A 172 -5.60 5.70 -18.10
CA ALA A 172 -4.71 6.26 -17.08
C ALA A 172 -3.32 6.56 -17.68
N SER A 173 -2.73 7.70 -17.36
CA SER A 173 -1.37 8.06 -17.78
C SER A 173 -0.52 8.49 -16.57
N SER A 174 -0.60 9.76 -16.18
CA SER A 174 0.27 10.39 -15.18
C SER A 174 -0.49 10.99 -14.00
N HIS A 175 -1.79 11.24 -14.15
CA HIS A 175 -2.61 11.82 -13.10
C HIS A 175 -2.90 10.77 -12.03
N PHE A 176 -2.83 11.18 -10.76
CA PHE A 176 -3.06 10.29 -9.62
C PHE A 176 -3.91 10.97 -8.57
N TYR A 177 -4.42 10.20 -7.62
CA TYR A 177 -5.07 10.74 -6.45
C TYR A 177 -4.76 9.93 -5.19
N ILE A 178 -4.85 10.61 -4.05
CA ILE A 178 -4.77 10.01 -2.72
C ILE A 178 -6.17 10.03 -2.12
N VAL A 179 -6.62 8.93 -1.51
CA VAL A 179 -7.87 8.90 -0.74
C VAL A 179 -7.66 9.67 0.58
N ILE A 180 -8.42 10.75 0.78
CA ILE A 180 -8.28 11.65 1.95
C ILE A 180 -9.48 11.60 2.89
N GLY A 181 -10.45 10.73 2.68
CA GLY A 181 -11.61 10.66 3.55
C GLY A 181 -12.14 9.25 3.72
N GLN A 182 -13.47 9.11 3.66
CA GLN A 182 -14.11 7.80 3.75
C GLN A 182 -13.66 6.94 2.58
N ALA A 183 -13.53 5.62 2.80
CA ALA A 183 -13.08 4.69 1.78
C ALA A 183 -14.10 4.65 0.61
N PRO A 184 -13.77 5.18 -0.59
CA PRO A 184 -14.69 5.13 -1.72
C PRO A 184 -14.64 3.75 -2.39
N ARG A 185 -15.09 2.72 -1.66
CA ARG A 185 -15.01 1.31 -2.07
C ARG A 185 -15.74 0.99 -3.37
N TYR A 186 -16.63 1.87 -3.84
CA TYR A 186 -17.24 1.78 -5.17
C TYR A 186 -16.24 2.02 -6.32
N LEU A 187 -15.05 2.56 -6.04
CA LEU A 187 -13.94 2.66 -7.00
C LEU A 187 -13.10 1.38 -7.11
N ASP A 188 -13.29 0.42 -6.20
CA ASP A 188 -12.62 -0.86 -6.27
C ASP A 188 -12.90 -1.52 -7.64
N ARG A 189 -11.86 -2.13 -8.23
CA ARG A 189 -11.92 -2.85 -9.52
C ARG A 189 -12.25 -1.99 -10.74
N ILE A 190 -12.40 -0.68 -10.60
CA ILE A 190 -12.58 0.25 -11.73
C ILE A 190 -11.47 1.30 -11.82
N MET A 191 -10.49 1.26 -10.90
CA MET A 191 -9.31 2.12 -10.85
C MET A 191 -8.09 1.26 -10.49
N THR A 192 -6.89 1.71 -10.87
CA THR A 192 -5.63 1.04 -10.48
C THR A 192 -5.04 1.69 -9.23
N ILE A 193 -5.09 1.01 -8.09
CA ILE A 193 -4.33 1.38 -6.89
C ILE A 193 -2.91 0.84 -7.03
N TYR A 194 -1.89 1.66 -6.79
CA TYR A 194 -0.49 1.25 -6.92
C TYR A 194 0.40 1.68 -5.75
N GLY A 195 -0.18 2.21 -4.67
CA GLY A 195 0.56 2.57 -3.48
C GLY A 195 -0.31 3.02 -2.31
N ARG A 196 0.35 3.41 -1.22
CA ARG A 196 -0.31 3.96 -0.03
C ARG A 196 0.62 4.91 0.74
N VAL A 197 0.04 5.87 1.42
CA VAL A 197 0.73 6.72 2.40
C VAL A 197 1.06 5.90 3.65
N VAL A 198 2.34 5.90 4.05
CA VAL A 198 2.83 5.23 5.25
C VAL A 198 3.35 6.20 6.32
N HIS A 199 3.58 7.46 5.95
CA HIS A 199 3.94 8.54 6.87
C HIS A 199 3.47 9.89 6.32
N GLY A 200 3.09 10.82 7.20
CA GLY A 200 2.72 12.18 6.80
C GLY A 200 1.28 12.34 6.31
N MET A 201 0.35 11.46 6.69
CA MET A 201 -1.05 11.58 6.27
C MET A 201 -1.69 12.90 6.72
N GLN A 202 -1.26 13.47 7.85
CA GLN A 202 -1.72 14.80 8.30
C GLN A 202 -1.35 15.92 7.30
N HIS A 203 -0.25 15.77 6.56
CA HIS A 203 0.13 16.71 5.52
C HIS A 203 -0.76 16.51 4.30
N VAL A 204 -1.03 15.28 3.88
CA VAL A 204 -2.03 15.02 2.82
C VAL A 204 -3.39 15.62 3.18
N GLN A 205 -3.79 15.51 4.45
CA GLN A 205 -5.04 16.10 4.96
C GLN A 205 -5.03 17.63 5.03
N ALA A 206 -3.87 18.28 4.92
CA ALA A 206 -3.75 19.74 4.90
C ALA A 206 -3.79 20.32 3.47
N ILE A 207 -3.89 19.49 2.43
CA ILE A 207 -4.03 19.92 1.04
C ILE A 207 -5.31 20.78 0.89
N GLN A 208 -5.18 21.90 0.18
CA GLN A 208 -6.26 22.85 -0.06
C GLN A 208 -7.42 22.18 -0.80
N ARG A 209 -8.64 22.29 -0.25
CA ARG A 209 -9.87 21.83 -0.92
C ARG A 209 -10.16 22.76 -2.10
N THR A 210 -10.53 22.18 -3.24
CA THR A 210 -10.82 22.93 -4.47
C THR A 210 -12.25 22.75 -4.96
N ALA A 211 -12.96 21.72 -4.47
CA ALA A 211 -14.39 21.62 -4.68
C ALA A 211 -15.14 22.56 -3.72
N VAL A 212 -16.08 23.30 -4.30
CA VAL A 212 -16.88 24.32 -3.63
C VAL A 212 -18.36 23.95 -3.69
N ILE A 213 -19.15 24.47 -2.78
CA ILE A 213 -20.61 24.29 -2.78
C ILE A 213 -21.33 25.42 -3.54
N GLU A 214 -22.63 25.25 -3.78
CA GLU A 214 -23.44 26.30 -4.40
C GLU A 214 -23.38 27.60 -3.58
N GLY A 215 -23.07 28.71 -4.25
CA GLY A 215 -22.92 30.04 -3.64
C GLY A 215 -21.49 30.42 -3.25
N GLU A 216 -20.53 29.49 -3.28
CA GLU A 216 -19.11 29.81 -3.07
C GLU A 216 -18.41 30.21 -4.37
N TYR A 217 -17.38 31.06 -4.25
CA TYR A 217 -16.49 31.36 -5.37
C TYR A 217 -15.55 30.19 -5.63
N ALA A 218 -15.26 29.93 -6.90
CA ALA A 218 -14.23 28.97 -7.27
C ALA A 218 -12.88 29.34 -6.63
N VAL A 219 -12.17 28.34 -6.12
CA VAL A 219 -10.82 28.52 -5.57
C VAL A 219 -9.87 28.88 -6.71
N ASP A 220 -9.07 29.93 -6.50
CA ASP A 220 -8.08 30.36 -7.48
C ASP A 220 -7.00 29.28 -7.66
N HIS A 221 -6.60 29.01 -8.90
CA HIS A 221 -5.57 28.01 -9.20
C HIS A 221 -4.21 28.33 -8.55
N ARG A 222 -3.98 29.60 -8.16
CA ARG A 222 -2.79 30.04 -7.45
C ARG A 222 -2.74 29.46 -6.03
N ASP A 223 -3.89 29.20 -5.44
CA ASP A 223 -4.04 28.69 -4.08
C ASP A 223 -4.05 27.15 -4.02
N PHE A 224 -4.09 26.46 -5.16
CA PHE A 224 -3.97 25.00 -5.20
C PHE A 224 -2.61 24.57 -4.64
N THR A 225 -2.62 23.59 -3.73
CA THR A 225 -1.39 23.06 -3.12
C THR A 225 -0.48 22.45 -4.18
N GLU A 226 0.76 22.94 -4.20
CA GLU A 226 1.80 22.48 -5.12
C GLU A 226 2.59 21.30 -4.55
N ILE A 227 3.05 20.41 -5.42
CA ILE A 227 4.07 19.40 -5.13
C ILE A 227 5.42 20.09 -5.22
N VAL A 228 6.04 20.37 -4.06
CA VAL A 228 7.35 21.04 -3.99
C VAL A 228 8.42 20.16 -4.63
N SER A 229 8.42 18.88 -4.28
CA SER A 229 9.22 17.87 -4.96
C SER A 229 8.64 16.48 -4.75
N MET A 230 8.93 15.56 -5.67
CA MET A 230 8.64 14.15 -5.52
C MET A 230 9.83 13.32 -5.99
N GLN A 231 10.36 12.46 -5.12
CA GLN A 231 11.56 11.67 -5.39
C GLN A 231 11.38 10.23 -4.94
N LEU A 232 11.99 9.27 -5.64
CA LEU A 232 12.17 7.95 -5.04
C LEU A 232 13.13 8.09 -3.87
N MET A 233 12.88 7.35 -2.79
CA MET A 233 13.69 7.41 -1.57
C MET A 233 15.14 6.99 -1.85
N SER A 234 15.39 6.17 -2.88
CA SER A 234 16.74 5.82 -3.34
C SER A 234 17.53 7.02 -3.86
N ASP A 235 16.83 8.03 -4.37
CA ASP A 235 17.42 9.20 -5.05
C ASP A 235 17.49 10.41 -4.11
N VAL A 236 16.83 10.34 -2.96
CA VAL A 236 16.95 11.32 -1.87
C VAL A 236 18.37 11.24 -1.28
N ALA A 237 18.98 12.40 -1.01
CA ALA A 237 20.29 12.48 -0.37
C ALA A 237 20.30 11.66 0.93
N LYS A 238 21.35 10.86 1.18
CA LYS A 238 21.39 9.91 2.31
C LYS A 238 21.02 10.52 3.67
N ALA A 239 21.45 11.77 3.92
CA ALA A 239 21.18 12.48 5.17
C ALA A 239 19.69 12.88 5.33
N GLU A 240 18.92 12.88 4.25
CA GLU A 240 17.51 13.26 4.22
C GLU A 240 16.56 12.06 4.00
N GLN A 241 17.12 10.86 3.80
CA GLN A 241 16.33 9.64 3.63
C GLN A 241 15.52 9.35 4.90
N ILE A 242 14.23 9.02 4.71
CA ILE A 242 13.34 8.60 5.79
C ILE A 242 13.17 7.09 5.66
N HIS A 243 13.85 6.33 6.50
CA HIS A 243 13.71 4.89 6.55
C HIS A 243 12.46 4.50 7.34
N ILE A 244 11.56 3.75 6.70
CA ILE A 244 10.31 3.29 7.30
C ILE A 244 10.31 1.77 7.39
N GLU A 245 9.82 1.26 8.52
CA GLU A 245 9.31 -0.10 8.64
C GLU A 245 7.80 -0.06 8.84
N VAL A 246 7.10 -1.02 8.25
CA VAL A 246 5.65 -1.21 8.40
C VAL A 246 5.35 -2.52 9.12
N GLU A 247 4.25 -2.56 9.85
CA GLU A 247 3.78 -3.76 10.54
C GLU A 247 3.62 -4.91 9.54
N ASN A 248 4.23 -6.05 9.84
CA ASN A 248 4.12 -7.25 9.02
C ASN A 248 2.73 -7.86 9.21
N THR A 249 1.90 -7.77 8.19
CA THR A 249 0.50 -8.21 8.24
C THR A 249 0.32 -9.72 8.26
N GLU A 250 1.36 -10.46 7.91
CA GLU A 250 1.42 -11.92 7.90
C GLU A 250 1.86 -12.47 9.28
N SER A 251 2.34 -11.61 10.18
CA SER A 251 2.83 -12.01 11.50
C SER A 251 1.69 -12.47 12.43
N LYS A 252 2.02 -13.38 13.35
CA LYS A 252 1.12 -13.79 14.43
C LYS A 252 0.66 -12.60 15.28
N ALA A 253 1.56 -11.66 15.57
CA ALA A 253 1.26 -10.46 16.33
C ALA A 253 0.18 -9.59 15.66
N PHE A 254 0.19 -9.48 14.33
CA PHE A 254 -0.85 -8.75 13.60
C PHE A 254 -2.20 -9.47 13.68
N ALA A 255 -2.23 -10.79 13.48
CA ALA A 255 -3.45 -11.58 13.60
C ALA A 255 -4.08 -11.47 15.01
N GLU A 256 -3.28 -11.55 16.06
CA GLU A 256 -3.72 -11.33 17.45
C GLU A 256 -4.27 -9.92 17.67
N ARG A 257 -3.63 -8.91 17.05
CA ARG A 257 -4.12 -7.52 17.09
C ARG A 257 -5.49 -7.39 16.45
N LEU A 258 -5.76 -8.08 15.34
CA LEU A 258 -7.09 -8.11 14.72
C LEU A 258 -8.14 -8.71 15.66
N VAL A 259 -7.83 -9.83 16.31
CA VAL A 259 -8.74 -10.45 17.30
C VAL A 259 -9.05 -9.48 18.44
N LYS A 260 -8.03 -8.87 19.04
CA LYS A 260 -8.21 -7.88 20.13
C LYS A 260 -9.04 -6.67 19.68
N ARG A 261 -8.82 -6.18 18.45
CA ARG A 261 -9.60 -5.06 17.88
C ARG A 261 -11.05 -5.44 17.59
N ARG A 262 -11.32 -6.70 17.24
CA ARG A 262 -12.68 -7.20 17.00
C ARG A 262 -13.45 -7.34 18.31
N ASN A 263 -12.80 -7.91 19.34
CA ASN A 263 -13.49 -8.24 20.59
C ASN A 263 -13.68 -7.02 21.52
N ARG A 264 -12.75 -6.05 21.52
CA ARG A 264 -12.82 -4.85 22.36
C ARG A 264 -13.11 -5.18 23.84
N ASP A 265 -12.27 -6.04 24.41
CA ASP A 265 -12.51 -6.63 25.73
C ASP A 265 -12.33 -5.66 26.92
N SER A 266 -11.72 -4.48 26.71
CA SER A 266 -11.56 -3.45 27.75
C SER A 266 -12.86 -3.11 28.48
N ALA A 267 -12.76 -2.89 29.79
CA ALA A 267 -13.87 -2.46 30.65
C ALA A 267 -14.44 -1.08 30.26
N PHE A 268 -13.68 -0.27 29.51
CA PHE A 268 -14.16 0.97 28.92
C PHE A 268 -15.43 0.77 28.07
N PHE A 269 -15.52 -0.36 27.37
CA PHE A 269 -16.68 -0.73 26.55
C PHE A 269 -17.77 -1.35 27.43
N TYR A 270 -18.45 -0.51 28.21
CA TYR A 270 -19.56 -0.93 29.08
C TYR A 270 -20.70 -1.58 28.29
N ASN A 271 -20.98 -1.05 27.09
CA ASN A 271 -21.76 -1.72 26.06
C ASN A 271 -20.80 -2.25 24.99
N LYS A 272 -20.75 -3.57 24.82
CA LYS A 272 -19.79 -4.21 23.91
C LYS A 272 -20.14 -3.87 22.45
N PRO A 273 -19.20 -3.29 21.67
CA PRO A 273 -19.40 -3.10 20.25
C PRO A 273 -19.66 -4.44 19.55
N PRO A 274 -20.38 -4.44 18.41
CA PRO A 274 -20.48 -5.63 17.58
C PRO A 274 -19.07 -6.12 17.19
N PRO A 275 -18.82 -7.44 17.17
CA PRO A 275 -17.50 -8.01 16.90
C PRO A 275 -17.18 -8.00 15.40
N VAL A 276 -17.20 -6.81 14.79
CA VAL A 276 -16.99 -6.58 13.37
C VAL A 276 -15.78 -5.68 13.15
N LEU A 277 -15.10 -5.87 12.02
CA LEU A 277 -14.02 -5.01 11.56
C LEU A 277 -14.19 -4.75 10.07
N ASP A 278 -14.03 -3.49 9.68
CA ASP A 278 -13.79 -3.10 8.30
C ASP A 278 -12.28 -3.05 8.06
N VAL A 279 -11.82 -3.63 6.96
CA VAL A 279 -10.42 -3.60 6.53
C VAL A 279 -9.87 -2.17 6.47
N CYS A 280 -10.69 -1.20 6.04
CA CYS A 280 -10.27 0.20 5.93
C CYS A 280 -10.24 0.95 7.26
N GLN A 281 -10.71 0.35 8.36
CA GLN A 281 -10.62 0.91 9.72
C GLN A 281 -9.45 0.32 10.54
N ILE A 282 -8.61 -0.50 9.90
CA ILE A 282 -7.44 -1.09 10.53
C ILE A 282 -6.20 -0.31 10.09
N PRO A 283 -5.65 0.57 10.95
CA PRO A 283 -4.41 1.25 10.63
C PRO A 283 -3.26 0.26 10.65
N ILE A 284 -2.52 0.20 9.55
CA ILE A 284 -1.23 -0.47 9.51
C ILE A 284 -0.22 0.46 10.17
N ARG A 285 0.47 -0.06 11.20
CA ARG A 285 1.46 0.74 11.91
C ARG A 285 2.70 0.91 11.05
N SER A 286 3.33 2.07 11.18
CA SER A 286 4.63 2.37 10.60
C SER A 286 5.52 3.00 11.67
N ARG A 287 6.83 2.86 11.51
CA ARG A 287 7.83 3.53 12.35
C ARG A 287 9.00 4.03 11.52
N ILE A 288 9.54 5.17 11.90
CA ILE A 288 10.82 5.66 11.37
C ILE A 288 11.93 4.88 12.07
N VAL A 289 12.90 4.40 11.30
CA VAL A 289 14.12 3.75 11.81
C VAL A 289 15.33 4.62 11.46
N LYS A 290 16.33 4.59 12.34
CA LYS A 290 17.60 5.29 12.16
C LYS A 290 18.59 4.43 11.38
#